data_AF-A0A7D9M0F5-F1
#
_entry.id   AF-A0A7D9M0F5-F1
#
_cell.length_a   1.000
_cell.length_b   1.000
_cell.length_c   1.000
_cell.angle_alpha   90.00
_cell.angle_beta   90.00
_cell.angle_gamma   90.00
#
_symmetry.space_group_name_H-M   'P 1'
#
loop_
_entity.id
_entity.type
_entity.pdbx_description
1 polymer ?
#
loop_
_entity_poly.entity_id
_entity_poly.type
_entity_poly.pdbx_seq_one_letter_code
_entity_poly.pdbx_strand_id
1 'polypeptide(L)'
;MFHTDKGTEFINRQFQTFLKKHGIRFFTTYNETKASIVERFNRTLKTKMWKYFTANNTLKYVDILQKLVKSYNHSRHRSIGMRPVDVNKSNENIVWQTLYGKESKKSIQFKFNIGDQVRISKAKRTFKKGYLPNWTEEVFTVTKRVPRRPPVYKIGDYDGEELEGTFYEQELQKVNKSDSDYYRVEKVIRSRMRNKRKEYYVKWLGYPDKFNSWVPAESVKDLK
;
A
#
# COMPACT_ATOMS: atom_id res chain seq x y z
N MET A 1 -4.03 21.87 4.66
CA MET A 1 -4.33 20.43 4.51
C MET A 1 -3.07 19.65 4.86
N PHE A 2 -3.17 18.62 5.71
CA PHE A 2 -2.03 17.82 6.18
C PHE A 2 -2.24 16.34 5.80
N HIS A 3 -1.26 15.75 5.13
CA HIS A 3 -1.31 14.38 4.62
C HIS A 3 -0.24 13.53 5.28
N THR A 4 -0.63 12.39 5.85
CA THR A 4 0.30 11.43 6.47
C THR A 4 -0.07 10.00 6.11
N ASP A 5 0.80 9.07 6.49
CA ASP A 5 0.44 7.67 6.64
C ASP A 5 -0.48 7.46 7.85
N LYS A 6 -0.75 6.20 8.19
CA LYS A 6 -1.56 5.80 9.34
C LYS A 6 -0.75 5.61 10.62
N GLY A 7 0.36 6.33 10.79
CA GLY A 7 1.09 6.37 12.05
C GLY A 7 0.15 6.69 13.22
N THR A 8 0.23 5.93 14.30
CA THR A 8 -0.63 6.11 15.48
C THR A 8 -0.37 7.46 16.16
N GLU A 9 0.84 8.00 15.99
CA GLU A 9 1.24 9.34 16.38
C GLU A 9 0.45 10.45 15.69
N PHE A 10 -0.02 10.22 14.45
CA PHE A 10 -0.82 11.20 13.70
C PHE A 10 -2.33 11.00 13.87
N ILE A 11 -2.77 9.81 14.30
CA ILE A 11 -4.19 9.48 14.48
C ILE A 11 -4.70 9.85 15.89
N ASN A 12 -3.79 10.06 16.85
CA ASN A 12 -4.18 10.29 18.24
C ASN A 12 -5.07 11.54 18.44
N ARG A 13 -5.88 11.50 19.51
CA ARG A 13 -6.86 12.55 19.82
C ARG A 13 -6.21 13.92 20.02
N GLN A 14 -5.02 13.99 20.61
CA GLN A 14 -4.33 15.24 20.90
C GLN A 14 -3.96 15.98 19.60
N PHE A 15 -3.33 15.27 18.66
CA PHE A 15 -2.91 15.80 17.37
C PHE A 15 -4.11 16.17 16.49
N GLN A 16 -5.16 15.33 16.48
CA GLN A 16 -6.40 15.65 15.76
C GLN A 16 -7.09 16.91 16.30
N THR A 17 -7.07 17.09 17.63
CA THR A 17 -7.62 18.30 18.26
C THR A 17 -6.79 19.54 17.89
N PHE A 18 -5.46 19.41 17.88
CA PHE A 18 -4.56 20.48 17.44
C PHE A 18 -4.81 20.90 15.99
N LEU A 19 -4.96 19.94 15.07
CA LEU A 19 -5.24 20.23 13.66
C LEU A 19 -6.58 20.92 13.48
N LYS A 20 -7.64 20.44 14.16
CA LYS A 20 -8.97 21.08 14.15
C LYS A 20 -8.91 22.52 14.64
N LYS A 21 -8.20 22.78 15.74
CA LYS A 21 -8.02 24.14 16.29
C LYS A 21 -7.41 25.11 15.28
N HIS A 22 -6.49 24.63 14.44
CA HIS A 22 -5.83 25.44 13.41
C HIS A 22 -6.53 25.40 12.04
N GLY A 23 -7.73 24.81 11.95
CA GLY A 23 -8.45 24.67 10.67
C GLY A 23 -7.72 23.80 9.64
N ILE A 24 -6.79 22.94 10.08
CA ILE A 24 -5.99 22.10 9.19
C ILE A 24 -6.75 20.79 8.92
N ARG A 25 -7.20 20.61 7.69
CA ARG A 25 -7.84 19.36 7.25
C ARG A 25 -6.82 18.22 7.18
N PHE A 26 -7.05 17.16 7.96
CA PHE A 26 -6.22 15.95 8.02
C PHE A 26 -6.67 14.88 7.02
N PHE A 27 -5.71 14.19 6.39
CA PHE A 27 -5.96 13.07 5.50
C PHE A 27 -4.91 11.96 5.68
N THR A 28 -5.38 10.73 5.89
CA THR A 28 -4.53 9.54 5.85
C THR A 28 -4.59 8.89 4.48
N THR A 29 -3.45 8.47 3.94
CA THR A 29 -3.41 7.73 2.67
C THR A 29 -2.98 6.29 2.92
N TYR A 30 -3.68 5.33 2.31
CA TYR A 30 -3.30 3.92 2.32
C TYR A 30 -2.11 3.62 1.38
N ASN A 31 -1.92 4.46 0.36
CA ASN A 31 -0.94 4.26 -0.69
C ASN A 31 0.41 4.90 -0.39
N GLU A 32 1.47 4.08 -0.44
CA GLU A 32 2.89 4.45 -0.30
C GLU A 32 3.31 5.54 -1.32
N THR A 33 2.61 5.65 -2.44
CA THR A 33 2.93 6.64 -3.49
C THR A 33 2.90 8.08 -3.01
N LYS A 34 2.10 8.43 -1.99
CA LYS A 34 2.14 9.79 -1.40
C LYS A 34 3.32 10.03 -0.47
N ALA A 35 3.89 8.98 0.12
CA ALA A 35 5.11 9.09 0.92
C ALA A 35 6.36 9.32 0.06
N SER A 36 6.30 9.01 -1.25
CA SER A 36 7.44 9.10 -2.17
C SER A 36 8.20 10.43 -2.17
N ILE A 37 7.49 11.56 -1.98
CA ILE A 37 8.11 12.90 -1.89
C ILE A 37 8.93 13.02 -0.61
N VAL A 38 8.36 12.62 0.53
CA VAL A 38 9.02 12.63 1.84
C VAL A 38 10.18 11.63 1.86
N GLU A 39 10.01 10.45 1.26
CA GLU A 39 11.07 9.45 1.13
C GLU A 39 12.25 9.98 0.30
N ARG A 40 11.98 10.68 -0.81
CA ARG A 40 13.02 11.31 -1.64
C ARG A 40 13.75 12.41 -0.87
N PHE A 41 13.04 13.20 -0.05
CA PHE A 41 13.66 14.16 0.85
C PHE A 41 14.56 13.45 1.88
N ASN A 42 14.03 12.46 2.60
CA ASN A 42 14.75 11.70 3.62
C ASN A 42 16.02 11.04 3.06
N ARG A 43 15.95 10.45 1.87
CA ARG A 43 17.12 9.89 1.17
C ARG A 43 18.19 10.97 0.94
N THR A 44 17.79 12.13 0.42
CA THR A 44 18.71 13.24 0.12
C THR A 44 19.36 13.78 1.39
N LEU A 45 18.57 13.98 2.45
CA LEU A 45 19.05 14.47 3.73
C LEU A 45 20.05 13.48 4.35
N LYS A 46 19.71 12.19 4.37
CA LYS A 46 20.61 11.13 4.84
C LYS A 46 21.91 11.11 4.05
N THR A 47 21.88 11.25 2.72
CA THR A 47 23.11 11.32 1.92
C THR A 47 23.99 12.51 2.32
N LYS A 48 23.41 13.69 2.59
CA LYS A 48 24.18 14.85 3.07
C LYS A 48 24.75 14.60 4.48
N MET A 49 23.97 13.99 5.38
CA MET A 49 24.43 13.61 6.72
C MET A 49 25.61 12.64 6.66
N TRP A 50 25.52 11.59 5.84
CA TRP A 50 26.60 10.60 5.70
C TRP A 50 27.89 11.20 5.18
N LYS A 51 27.83 12.13 4.21
CA LYS A 51 29.02 12.88 3.77
C LYS A 51 29.67 13.65 4.92
N TYR A 52 28.88 14.30 5.77
CA TYR A 52 29.39 14.99 6.94
C TYR A 52 29.99 14.03 7.97
N PHE A 53 29.32 12.89 8.22
CA PHE A 53 29.80 11.88 9.16
C PHE A 53 31.16 11.32 8.78
N THR A 54 31.33 10.97 7.51
CA THR A 54 32.61 10.46 7.00
C THR A 54 33.71 11.51 7.08
N ALA A 55 33.42 12.78 6.77
CA ALA A 55 34.42 13.85 6.78
C ALA A 55 34.86 14.27 8.20
N ASN A 56 33.99 14.15 9.20
CA ASN A 56 34.23 14.64 10.56
C ASN A 56 34.36 13.52 11.60
N ASN A 57 34.39 12.25 11.15
CA ASN A 57 34.42 11.05 11.99
C ASN A 57 33.46 11.12 13.20
N THR A 58 32.21 11.49 12.95
CA THR A 58 31.19 11.68 14.00
C THR A 58 29.83 11.26 13.49
N LEU A 59 28.95 10.87 14.42
CA LEU A 59 27.53 10.64 14.16
C LEU A 59 26.65 11.75 14.76
N LYS A 60 27.25 12.75 15.41
CA LYS A 60 26.51 13.91 15.95
C LYS A 60 26.05 14.80 14.80
N TYR A 61 24.74 14.90 14.61
CA TYR A 61 24.15 15.68 13.53
C TYR A 61 23.27 16.84 13.99
N VAL A 62 22.92 16.92 15.28
CA VAL A 62 21.99 17.93 15.81
C VAL A 62 22.48 19.35 15.50
N ASP A 63 23.77 19.61 15.73
CA ASP A 63 24.39 20.92 15.55
C ASP A 63 24.49 21.36 14.08
N ILE A 64 24.46 20.40 13.16
CA ILE A 64 24.60 20.64 11.71
C ILE A 64 23.31 20.43 10.93
N LEU A 65 22.26 19.91 11.55
CA LEU A 65 20.98 19.62 10.91
C LEU A 65 20.41 20.87 10.21
N GLN A 66 20.44 22.02 10.90
CA GLN A 66 19.97 23.29 10.32
C GLN A 66 20.80 23.71 9.10
N LYS A 67 22.13 23.50 9.13
CA LYS A 67 23.01 23.77 7.98
C LYS A 67 22.68 22.85 6.79
N LEU A 68 22.38 21.59 7.05
CA LEU A 68 22.00 20.63 6.01
C LEU A 68 20.65 20.99 5.36
N VAL A 69 19.65 21.35 6.17
CA VAL A 69 18.33 21.79 5.67
C VAL A 69 18.46 23.09 4.89
N LYS A 70 19.23 24.07 5.37
CA LYS A 70 19.52 25.31 4.64
C LYS A 70 20.17 25.00 3.29
N SER A 71 21.18 24.13 3.28
CA SER A 71 21.83 23.67 2.04
C SER A 71 20.84 23.02 1.08
N TYR A 72 19.93 22.17 1.57
CA TYR A 72 18.90 21.52 0.76
C TYR A 72 17.95 22.55 0.11
N ASN A 73 17.45 23.51 0.89
CA ASN A 73 16.49 24.53 0.43
C ASN A 73 17.10 25.56 -0.55
N HIS A 74 18.43 25.77 -0.49
CA HIS A 74 19.16 26.69 -1.37
C HIS A 74 19.84 25.99 -2.56
N SER A 75 19.74 24.66 -2.65
CA SER A 75 20.24 23.91 -3.82
C SER A 75 19.18 23.93 -4.92
N ARG A 76 19.59 24.05 -6.19
CA ARG A 76 18.66 23.94 -7.32
C ARG A 76 18.18 22.49 -7.46
N HIS A 77 16.87 22.28 -7.50
CA HIS A 77 16.29 20.94 -7.66
C HIS A 77 15.84 20.73 -9.10
N ARG A 78 16.37 19.67 -9.73
CA ARG A 78 16.05 19.32 -11.12
C ARG A 78 14.54 19.10 -11.36
N SER A 79 13.81 18.59 -10.36
CA SER A 79 12.38 18.29 -10.48
C SER A 79 11.49 19.52 -10.64
N ILE A 80 11.86 20.66 -10.03
CA ILE A 80 11.09 21.91 -10.09
C ILE A 80 11.81 23.02 -10.85
N GLY A 81 13.04 22.76 -11.32
CA GLY A 81 13.84 23.72 -12.09
C GLY A 81 14.44 24.88 -11.29
N MET A 82 14.10 25.04 -10.01
CA MET A 82 14.54 26.14 -9.13
C MET A 82 14.92 25.66 -7.72
N ARG A 83 15.32 26.59 -6.83
CA ARG A 83 15.60 26.26 -5.42
C ARG A 83 14.29 26.26 -4.63
N PRO A 84 14.08 25.32 -3.69
CA PRO A 84 12.88 25.32 -2.85
C PRO A 84 12.62 26.64 -2.11
N VAL A 85 13.67 27.34 -1.69
CA VAL A 85 13.55 28.63 -1.00
C VAL A 85 12.97 29.75 -1.88
N ASP A 86 13.07 29.63 -3.21
CA ASP A 86 12.53 30.62 -4.14
C ASP A 86 11.04 30.37 -4.48
N VAL A 87 10.44 29.28 -3.98
CA VAL A 87 9.04 28.94 -4.25
C VAL A 87 8.11 29.80 -3.39
N ASN A 88 7.15 30.46 -4.01
CA ASN A 88 6.19 31.37 -3.38
C ASN A 88 4.83 31.33 -4.12
N LYS A 89 3.84 32.07 -3.63
CA LYS A 89 2.49 32.06 -4.21
C LYS A 89 2.42 32.52 -5.67
N SER A 90 3.33 33.38 -6.13
CA SER A 90 3.28 33.86 -7.52
C SER A 90 3.83 32.84 -8.51
N ASN A 91 4.75 31.96 -8.09
CA ASN A 91 5.34 30.93 -8.95
C ASN A 91 4.85 29.50 -8.65
N GLU A 92 3.95 29.32 -7.69
CA GLU A 92 3.42 28.00 -7.31
C GLU A 92 2.78 27.27 -8.51
N ASN A 93 2.11 27.99 -9.40
CA ASN A 93 1.49 27.41 -10.59
C ASN A 93 2.55 26.89 -11.57
N ILE A 94 3.68 27.58 -11.74
CA ILE A 94 4.79 27.13 -12.58
C ILE A 94 5.39 25.84 -12.01
N VAL A 95 5.59 25.80 -10.68
CA VAL A 95 6.09 24.61 -9.99
C VAL A 95 5.10 23.45 -10.16
N TRP A 96 3.81 23.72 -9.99
CA TRP A 96 2.74 22.74 -10.15
C TRP A 96 2.70 22.19 -11.59
N GLN A 97 2.74 23.05 -12.60
CA GLN A 97 2.77 22.65 -14.01
C GLN A 97 4.04 21.84 -14.36
N THR A 98 5.18 22.18 -13.76
CA THR A 98 6.42 21.44 -13.96
C THR A 98 6.34 20.02 -13.40
N LEU A 99 5.73 19.86 -12.22
CA LEU A 99 5.60 18.57 -11.54
C LEU A 99 4.44 17.71 -12.09
N TYR A 100 3.33 18.35 -12.45
CA TYR A 100 2.04 17.68 -12.71
C TYR A 100 1.38 18.05 -14.05
N GLY A 101 1.83 19.11 -14.72
CA GLY A 101 1.23 19.63 -15.95
C GLY A 101 1.38 18.75 -17.19
N LYS A 102 2.25 17.72 -17.13
CA LYS A 102 2.30 16.68 -18.16
C LYS A 102 1.18 15.67 -17.96
N GLU A 103 -0.04 16.07 -18.31
CA GLU A 103 -1.11 15.08 -18.47
C GLU A 103 -0.79 14.17 -19.65
N SER A 104 -0.70 12.86 -19.39
CA SER A 104 -0.71 11.91 -20.49
C SER A 104 -2.10 11.98 -21.14
N LYS A 105 -2.19 12.50 -22.37
CA LYS A 105 -3.40 12.42 -23.22
C LYS A 105 -3.78 10.96 -23.58
N LYS A 106 -3.09 9.97 -23.03
CA LYS A 106 -3.37 8.55 -23.25
C LYS A 106 -4.73 8.21 -22.63
N SER A 107 -5.53 7.47 -23.38
CA SER A 107 -6.75 6.83 -22.87
C SER A 107 -6.40 5.99 -21.64
N ILE A 108 -7.21 6.06 -20.59
CA ILE A 108 -7.03 5.21 -19.41
C ILE A 108 -7.26 3.76 -19.85
N GLN A 109 -6.24 2.94 -19.76
CA GLN A 109 -6.32 1.51 -20.05
C GLN A 109 -6.37 0.73 -18.74
N PHE A 110 -7.23 -0.29 -18.69
CA PHE A 110 -7.32 -1.20 -17.55
C PHE A 110 -6.74 -2.55 -17.95
N LYS A 111 -5.81 -3.07 -17.16
CA LYS A 111 -5.26 -4.41 -17.32
C LYS A 111 -6.23 -5.52 -16.92
N PHE A 112 -7.09 -5.28 -15.93
CA PHE A 112 -8.06 -6.26 -15.42
C PHE A 112 -9.49 -5.90 -15.85
N ASN A 113 -10.30 -6.93 -16.05
CA ASN A 113 -11.72 -6.79 -16.37
C ASN A 113 -12.60 -7.06 -15.14
N ILE A 114 -13.83 -6.55 -15.17
CA ILE A 114 -14.84 -6.89 -14.15
C ILE A 114 -15.09 -8.40 -14.22
N GLY A 115 -15.07 -9.07 -13.07
CA GLY A 115 -15.17 -10.53 -12.96
C GLY A 115 -13.83 -11.27 -12.98
N ASP A 116 -12.70 -10.60 -13.25
CA ASP A 116 -11.39 -11.24 -13.12
C ASP A 116 -11.11 -11.59 -11.65
N GLN A 117 -10.63 -12.82 -11.42
CA GLN A 117 -10.14 -13.26 -10.12
C GLN A 117 -8.71 -12.78 -9.89
N VAL A 118 -8.46 -12.15 -8.75
CA VAL A 118 -7.19 -11.51 -8.41
C VAL A 118 -6.79 -11.80 -6.96
N ARG A 119 -5.48 -11.89 -6.71
CA ARG A 119 -4.87 -11.81 -5.38
C ARG A 119 -4.36 -10.40 -5.14
N ILE A 120 -4.35 -9.98 -3.88
CA ILE A 120 -3.83 -8.67 -3.47
C ILE A 120 -2.40 -8.85 -2.96
N SER A 121 -1.53 -7.88 -3.23
CA SER A 121 -0.20 -7.88 -2.63
C SER A 121 -0.33 -7.74 -1.10
N LYS A 122 0.37 -8.58 -0.34
CA LYS A 122 0.40 -8.60 1.13
C LYS A 122 1.10 -7.38 1.75
N ALA A 123 1.35 -6.31 0.99
CA ALA A 123 2.27 -5.24 1.33
C ALA A 123 2.11 -4.79 2.80
N LYS A 124 3.10 -5.23 3.60
CA LYS A 124 3.48 -4.77 4.95
C LYS A 124 2.42 -4.84 6.05
N ARG A 125 1.94 -6.04 6.39
CA ARG A 125 1.66 -6.37 7.80
C ARG A 125 2.96 -6.85 8.47
N THR A 126 3.76 -5.90 8.99
CA THR A 126 4.97 -6.11 9.81
C THR A 126 6.11 -6.89 9.15
N PHE A 127 7.37 -6.60 9.52
CA PHE A 127 8.58 -7.29 9.05
C PHE A 127 8.39 -8.82 9.05
N LYS A 128 8.18 -9.43 7.87
CA LYS A 128 8.17 -10.89 7.69
C LYS A 128 9.29 -11.29 6.74
N LYS A 129 9.96 -12.39 7.07
CA LYS A 129 11.14 -12.93 6.39
C LYS A 129 10.89 -13.12 4.89
N GLY A 130 11.87 -12.77 4.05
CA GLY A 130 11.75 -12.61 2.59
C GLY A 130 11.49 -13.86 1.74
N TYR A 131 11.21 -15.02 2.35
CA TYR A 131 10.85 -16.25 1.63
C TYR A 131 9.33 -16.50 1.57
N LEU A 132 8.50 -15.70 2.26
CA LEU A 132 7.05 -15.87 2.27
C LEU A 132 6.40 -15.23 1.03
N PRO A 133 5.36 -15.87 0.44
CA PRO A 133 4.73 -15.37 -0.78
C PRO A 133 4.11 -13.98 -0.56
N ASN A 134 4.42 -13.04 -1.46
CA ASN A 134 4.01 -11.63 -1.41
C ASN A 134 2.53 -11.37 -1.73
N TRP A 135 1.73 -12.40 -2.02
CA TRP A 135 0.32 -12.30 -2.42
C TRP A 135 -0.58 -13.00 -1.41
N THR A 136 -1.81 -12.51 -1.23
CA THR A 136 -2.84 -13.15 -0.39
C THR A 136 -3.14 -14.57 -0.86
N GLU A 137 -3.47 -15.46 0.08
CA GLU A 137 -4.04 -16.77 -0.28
C GLU A 137 -5.52 -16.60 -0.69
N GLU A 138 -6.20 -15.63 -0.05
CA GLU A 138 -7.55 -15.19 -0.43
C GLU A 138 -7.59 -14.63 -1.85
N VAL A 139 -8.57 -15.09 -2.62
CA VAL A 139 -8.87 -14.69 -3.99
C VAL A 139 -10.09 -13.78 -3.99
N PHE A 140 -9.96 -12.65 -4.66
CA PHE A 140 -10.98 -11.61 -4.77
C PHE A 140 -11.45 -11.49 -6.21
N THR A 141 -12.62 -10.89 -6.41
CA THR A 141 -13.17 -10.64 -7.75
C THR A 141 -13.17 -9.14 -8.03
N VAL A 142 -12.72 -8.72 -9.21
CA VAL A 142 -12.81 -7.32 -9.62
C VAL A 142 -14.27 -6.93 -9.83
N THR A 143 -14.80 -6.06 -8.97
CA THR A 143 -16.20 -5.59 -9.03
C THR A 143 -16.35 -4.34 -9.89
N LYS A 144 -15.38 -3.42 -9.84
CA LYS A 144 -15.48 -2.13 -10.54
C LYS A 144 -14.14 -1.62 -11.05
N ARG A 145 -14.18 -0.97 -12.21
CA ARG A 145 -13.08 -0.21 -12.79
C ARG A 145 -13.36 1.28 -12.63
N VAL A 146 -12.46 2.01 -11.98
CA VAL A 146 -12.60 3.44 -11.73
C VAL A 146 -11.59 4.21 -12.58
N PRO A 147 -12.05 5.01 -13.57
CA PRO A 147 -11.17 5.74 -14.47
C PRO A 147 -10.57 6.94 -13.73
N ARG A 148 -9.41 6.68 -13.11
CA ARG A 148 -8.50 7.69 -12.55
C ARG A 148 -7.14 7.57 -13.24
N ARG A 149 -6.26 8.54 -13.02
CA ARG A 149 -4.86 8.49 -13.49
C ARG A 149 -3.93 8.42 -12.26
N PRO A 150 -3.33 7.25 -11.95
CA PRO A 150 -3.47 5.95 -12.62
C PRO A 150 -4.82 5.25 -12.32
N PRO A 151 -5.26 4.29 -13.15
CA PRO A 151 -6.52 3.56 -12.96
C PRO A 151 -6.53 2.78 -11.66
N VAL A 152 -7.71 2.69 -11.04
CA VAL A 152 -7.92 1.94 -9.80
C VAL A 152 -9.10 0.99 -9.92
N TYR A 153 -9.09 -0.04 -9.09
CA TYR A 153 -10.08 -1.11 -9.06
C TYR A 153 -10.76 -1.17 -7.70
N LYS A 154 -12.03 -1.56 -7.69
CA LYS A 154 -12.68 -2.14 -6.51
C LYS A 154 -12.75 -3.64 -6.68
N ILE A 155 -12.65 -4.35 -5.57
CA ILE A 155 -12.67 -5.80 -5.52
C ILE A 155 -13.61 -6.24 -4.39
N GLY A 156 -14.22 -7.41 -4.55
CA GLY A 156 -15.05 -8.05 -3.55
C GLY A 156 -14.49 -9.41 -3.16
N ASP A 157 -14.84 -9.86 -1.96
CA ASP A 157 -14.54 -11.20 -1.49
C ASP A 157 -15.39 -12.28 -2.18
N TYR A 158 -15.33 -13.51 -1.67
CA TYR A 158 -16.09 -14.63 -2.22
C TYR A 158 -17.62 -14.46 -2.10
N ASP A 159 -18.10 -13.78 -1.05
CA ASP A 159 -19.53 -13.51 -0.84
C ASP A 159 -20.01 -12.29 -1.67
N GLY A 160 -19.09 -11.61 -2.35
CA GLY A 160 -19.36 -10.38 -3.09
C GLY A 160 -19.36 -9.12 -2.22
N GLU A 161 -18.91 -9.21 -0.96
CA GLU A 161 -18.73 -8.03 -0.11
C GLU A 161 -17.54 -7.21 -0.64
N GLU A 162 -17.79 -5.94 -1.03
CA GLU A 162 -16.73 -5.07 -1.50
C GLU A 162 -15.74 -4.74 -0.38
N LEU A 163 -14.45 -4.90 -0.66
CA LEU A 163 -13.40 -4.46 0.25
C LEU A 163 -13.36 -2.93 0.31
N GLU A 164 -13.15 -2.40 1.51
CA GLU A 164 -13.01 -0.96 1.71
C GLU A 164 -11.74 -0.44 1.02
N GLY A 165 -11.91 0.55 0.15
CA GLY A 165 -10.82 1.24 -0.53
C GLY A 165 -10.80 1.03 -2.04
N THR A 166 -9.64 1.32 -2.64
CA THR A 166 -9.39 1.15 -4.08
C THR A 166 -7.97 0.67 -4.27
N PHE A 167 -7.78 -0.27 -5.19
CA PHE A 167 -6.49 -0.92 -5.44
C PHE A 167 -5.91 -0.47 -6.77
N TYR A 168 -4.60 -0.21 -6.80
CA TYR A 168 -3.87 0.01 -8.03
C TYR A 168 -3.61 -1.30 -8.77
N GLU A 169 -3.37 -1.21 -10.07
CA GLU A 169 -3.02 -2.36 -10.91
C GLU A 169 -1.83 -3.16 -10.37
N GLN A 170 -0.83 -2.47 -9.80
CA GLN A 170 0.39 -3.09 -9.27
C GLN A 170 0.15 -3.90 -7.98
N GLU A 171 -0.96 -3.63 -7.30
CA GLU A 171 -1.35 -4.29 -6.05
C GLU A 171 -2.19 -5.55 -6.32
N LEU A 172 -2.48 -5.86 -7.58
CA LEU A 172 -3.33 -6.98 -8.00
C LEU A 172 -2.57 -7.95 -8.91
N GLN A 173 -2.78 -9.24 -8.68
CA GLN A 173 -2.28 -10.33 -9.52
C GLN A 173 -3.43 -11.19 -9.98
N LYS A 174 -3.64 -11.33 -11.30
CA LYS A 174 -4.65 -12.23 -11.86
C LYS A 174 -4.34 -13.68 -11.51
N VAL A 175 -5.36 -14.41 -11.08
CA VAL A 175 -5.30 -15.85 -10.80
C VAL A 175 -5.70 -16.60 -12.07
N ASN A 176 -4.88 -17.56 -12.50
CA ASN A 176 -5.23 -18.44 -13.60
C ASN A 176 -6.11 -19.59 -13.09
N LYS A 177 -7.03 -20.08 -13.93
CA LYS A 177 -7.97 -21.15 -13.54
C LYS A 177 -7.27 -22.42 -13.02
N SER A 178 -6.09 -22.76 -13.54
CA SER A 178 -5.29 -23.91 -13.07
C SER A 178 -4.79 -23.77 -11.63
N ASP A 179 -4.63 -22.54 -11.13
CA ASP A 179 -4.22 -22.27 -9.74
C ASP A 179 -5.41 -22.25 -8.78
N SER A 180 -6.65 -22.33 -9.29
CA SER A 180 -7.89 -22.28 -8.50
C SER A 180 -8.44 -23.66 -8.12
N ASP A 181 -7.82 -24.73 -8.61
CA ASP A 181 -8.34 -26.10 -8.42
C ASP A 181 -8.15 -26.60 -6.97
N TYR A 182 -7.25 -25.97 -6.20
CA TYR A 182 -6.94 -26.39 -4.84
C TYR A 182 -6.84 -25.20 -3.87
N TYR A 183 -7.62 -25.26 -2.79
CA TYR A 183 -7.50 -24.34 -1.66
C TYR A 183 -6.67 -24.99 -0.55
N ARG A 184 -5.73 -24.23 0.02
CA ARG A 184 -4.88 -24.70 1.11
C ARG A 184 -5.67 -24.68 2.42
N VAL A 185 -5.64 -25.80 3.14
CA VAL A 185 -6.21 -25.90 4.49
C VAL A 185 -5.15 -25.45 5.51
N GLU A 186 -5.51 -24.53 6.40
CA GLU A 186 -4.67 -24.13 7.54
C GLU A 186 -4.73 -25.18 8.65
N LYS A 187 -5.95 -25.60 9.00
CA LYS A 187 -6.19 -26.63 10.01
C LYS A 187 -7.57 -27.26 9.86
N VAL A 188 -7.69 -28.52 10.26
CA VAL A 188 -8.98 -29.17 10.51
C VAL A 188 -9.43 -28.81 11.92
N ILE A 189 -10.58 -28.15 12.06
CA ILE A 189 -11.12 -27.71 13.35
C ILE A 189 -11.98 -28.83 13.98
N ARG A 190 -12.79 -29.53 13.17
CA ARG A 190 -13.67 -30.61 13.63
C ARG A 190 -13.76 -31.71 12.58
N SER A 191 -14.18 -32.91 13.01
CA SER A 191 -14.58 -33.99 12.12
C SER A 191 -15.96 -34.51 12.50
N ARG A 192 -16.73 -34.96 11.53
CA ARG A 192 -18.04 -35.60 11.75
C ARG A 192 -18.29 -36.73 10.77
N MET A 193 -19.29 -37.55 11.05
CA MET A 193 -19.80 -38.56 10.15
C MET A 193 -21.23 -38.19 9.75
N ARG A 194 -21.49 -38.00 8.45
CA ARG A 194 -22.81 -37.66 7.90
C ARG A 194 -23.10 -38.63 6.76
N ASN A 195 -24.24 -39.33 6.82
CA ASN A 195 -24.64 -40.32 5.81
C ASN A 195 -23.53 -41.35 5.49
N LYS A 196 -22.86 -41.89 6.53
CA LYS A 196 -21.71 -42.81 6.42
C LYS A 196 -20.47 -42.24 5.70
N ARG A 197 -20.41 -40.93 5.44
CA ARG A 197 -19.23 -40.23 4.90
C ARG A 197 -18.58 -39.37 5.98
N LYS A 198 -17.25 -39.39 6.01
CA LYS A 198 -16.46 -38.55 6.92
C LYS A 198 -16.29 -37.17 6.32
N GLU A 199 -16.59 -36.13 7.09
CA GLU A 199 -16.41 -34.73 6.70
C GLU A 199 -15.51 -34.01 7.70
N TYR A 200 -14.75 -33.02 7.21
CA TYR A 200 -13.89 -32.16 8.00
C TYR A 200 -14.39 -30.72 7.96
N TYR A 201 -14.48 -30.08 9.12
CA TYR A 201 -14.70 -28.64 9.20
C TYR A 201 -13.35 -27.94 9.15
N VAL A 202 -13.05 -27.28 8.03
CA VAL A 202 -11.72 -26.77 7.74
C VAL A 202 -11.64 -25.26 7.90
N LYS A 203 -10.50 -24.81 8.44
CA LYS A 203 -10.03 -23.42 8.33
C LYS A 203 -9.22 -23.29 7.06
N TRP A 204 -9.67 -22.47 6.12
CA TRP A 204 -8.91 -22.19 4.90
C TRP A 204 -7.77 -21.22 5.18
N LEU A 205 -6.58 -21.51 4.63
CA LEU A 205 -5.39 -20.71 4.84
C LEU A 205 -5.58 -19.31 4.26
N GLY A 206 -5.50 -18.31 5.13
CA GLY A 206 -5.57 -16.90 4.74
C GLY A 206 -6.98 -16.35 4.45
N TYR A 207 -8.04 -17.13 4.70
CA TYR A 207 -9.43 -16.67 4.61
C TYR A 207 -9.99 -16.35 6.01
N PRO A 208 -10.94 -15.42 6.15
CA PRO A 208 -11.72 -15.21 7.38
C PRO A 208 -12.46 -16.45 7.90
N ASP A 209 -12.77 -16.50 9.20
CA ASP A 209 -13.48 -17.64 9.81
C ASP A 209 -14.91 -17.85 9.28
N LYS A 210 -15.52 -16.80 8.73
CA LYS A 210 -16.84 -16.90 8.08
C LYS A 210 -16.88 -17.87 6.90
N PHE A 211 -15.73 -18.14 6.27
CA PHE A 211 -15.60 -19.06 5.15
C PHE A 211 -15.27 -20.50 5.56
N ASN A 212 -15.15 -20.78 6.86
CA ASN A 212 -14.91 -22.14 7.32
C ASN A 212 -16.08 -23.04 6.89
N SER A 213 -15.77 -24.20 6.31
CA SER A 213 -16.79 -25.05 5.71
C SER A 213 -16.53 -26.53 5.95
N TRP A 214 -17.58 -27.33 5.81
CA TRP A 214 -17.49 -28.79 5.84
C TRP A 214 -17.10 -29.31 4.46
N VAL A 215 -16.01 -30.04 4.37
CA VAL A 215 -15.54 -30.69 3.14
C VAL A 215 -15.46 -32.21 3.32
N PRO A 216 -15.74 -33.00 2.27
CA PRO A 216 -15.55 -34.45 2.32
C PRO A 216 -14.08 -34.79 2.61
N ALA A 217 -13.83 -35.77 3.47
CA ALA A 217 -12.47 -36.21 3.80
C ALA A 217 -11.67 -36.64 2.55
N GLU A 218 -12.35 -37.21 1.55
CA GLU A 218 -11.78 -37.63 0.26
C GLU A 218 -11.25 -36.47 -0.60
N SER A 219 -11.77 -35.25 -0.39
CA SER A 219 -11.34 -34.05 -1.13
C SER A 219 -10.08 -33.40 -0.54
N VAL A 220 -9.70 -33.78 0.68
CA VAL A 220 -8.50 -33.26 1.35
C VAL A 220 -7.32 -34.11 0.94
N LYS A 221 -6.37 -33.51 0.22
CA LYS A 221 -5.11 -34.14 -0.19
C LYS A 221 -3.97 -33.60 0.65
N ASP A 222 -3.20 -34.49 1.25
CA ASP A 222 -1.94 -34.12 1.88
C ASP A 222 -0.87 -33.92 0.80
N LEU A 223 -0.27 -32.73 0.78
CA LEU A 223 0.92 -32.47 -0.02
C LEU A 223 2.12 -33.06 0.74
N LYS A 224 2.67 -34.18 0.23
CA LYS A 224 3.95 -34.73 0.69
C LYS A 224 5.12 -33.81 0.32
#